data_AF-A0A3D0JZN5-F1
#
_entry.id   AF-A0A3D0JZN5-F1
#
_cell.length_a   1.000
_cell.length_b   1.000
_cell.length_c   1.000
_cell.angle_alpha   90.00
_cell.angle_beta   90.00
_cell.angle_gamma   90.00
#
_symmetry.space_group_name_H-M   'P 1'
#
loop_
_entity.id
_entity.type
_entity.pdbx_description
1 polymer ?
#
loop_
_entity_poly.entity_id
_entity_poly.type
_entity_poly.pdbx_seq_one_letter_code
_entity_poly.pdbx_strand_id
1 'polypeptide(L)'
;MSTGSNQGPLTFLMVGCQRCGTTWIDAALRDHPEVYLPEDKQSYFFDRHYERGIDWYLERFDAVGPGHRAVGEIATGYCLVDVVATVAKHFP
;
A
#
# COMPACT_ATOMS: atom_id res chain seq x y z
N MET A 1 -23.17 -7.50 -9.77
CA MET A 1 -23.10 -6.15 -9.20
C MET A 1 -21.69 -5.99 -8.67
N SER A 2 -20.80 -5.34 -9.41
CA SER A 2 -19.38 -5.21 -9.07
C SER A 2 -19.20 -3.97 -8.20
N THR A 3 -19.24 -4.13 -6.88
CA THR A 3 -18.80 -3.10 -5.93
C THR A 3 -17.30 -3.29 -5.73
N GLY A 4 -16.50 -2.57 -6.50
CA GLY A 4 -15.05 -2.65 -6.39
C GLY A 4 -14.41 -1.54 -7.19
N SER A 5 -14.58 -0.30 -6.76
CA SER A 5 -13.85 0.85 -7.29
C SER A 5 -12.41 0.78 -6.78
N ASN A 6 -11.63 -0.18 -7.28
CA ASN A 6 -10.20 -0.18 -7.05
C ASN A 6 -9.60 0.91 -7.97
N GLN A 7 -9.27 2.06 -7.41
CA GLN A 7 -8.89 3.28 -8.14
C GLN A 7 -7.46 3.23 -8.72
N GLY A 8 -6.82 2.06 -8.81
CA GLY A 8 -5.44 1.95 -9.29
C GLY A 8 -4.93 0.51 -9.30
N PRO A 9 -3.64 0.30 -9.61
CA PRO A 9 -3.04 -1.03 -9.69
C PRO A 9 -2.88 -1.72 -8.32
N LEU A 10 -3.11 -1.02 -7.21
CA LEU A 10 -2.93 -1.53 -5.85
C LEU A 10 -3.86 -2.72 -5.56
N THR A 11 -3.34 -3.82 -5.04
CA THR A 11 -4.11 -5.04 -4.72
C THR A 11 -4.04 -5.42 -3.25
N PHE A 12 -3.07 -4.93 -2.49
CA PHE A 12 -2.96 -5.23 -1.05
C PHE A 12 -2.31 -4.12 -0.24
N LEU A 13 -2.59 -4.10 1.06
CA LEU A 13 -1.94 -3.27 2.06
C LEU A 13 -1.52 -4.15 3.25
N MET A 14 -0.24 -4.10 3.63
CA MET A 14 0.21 -4.60 4.92
C MET A 14 0.20 -3.43 5.90
N VAL A 15 -0.78 -3.41 6.80
CA VAL A 15 -1.12 -2.22 7.61
C VAL A 15 -0.34 -2.08 8.92
N GLY A 16 0.65 -2.94 9.18
CA GLY A 16 1.52 -2.86 10.36
C GLY A 16 1.48 -4.11 11.24
N CYS A 17 2.08 -4.09 12.43
CA CYS A 17 2.56 -2.94 13.22
C CYS A 17 4.09 -2.70 13.18
N GLN A 18 4.53 -1.55 13.71
CA GLN A 18 5.94 -1.33 14.01
C GLN A 18 6.49 -2.42 14.94
N ARG A 19 7.74 -2.87 14.69
CA ARG A 19 8.40 -3.98 15.41
C ARG A 19 7.71 -5.35 15.26
N CYS A 20 6.83 -5.51 14.27
CA CYS A 20 6.11 -6.75 13.98
C CYS A 20 6.66 -7.47 12.73
N GLY A 21 7.97 -7.36 12.45
CA GLY A 21 8.63 -8.07 11.35
C GLY A 21 8.48 -7.46 9.96
N THR A 22 7.97 -6.22 9.83
CA THR A 22 7.66 -5.63 8.52
C THR A 22 8.86 -5.42 7.60
N THR A 23 10.08 -5.33 8.14
CA THR A 23 11.31 -5.25 7.32
C THR A 23 11.64 -6.60 6.68
N TRP A 24 11.43 -7.69 7.41
CA TRP A 24 11.62 -9.03 6.84
C TRP A 24 10.54 -9.31 5.79
N ILE A 25 9.28 -8.95 6.06
CA ILE A 25 8.19 -9.09 5.08
C ILE A 25 8.48 -8.29 3.81
N ASP A 26 8.96 -7.05 3.94
CA ASP A 26 9.35 -6.22 2.79
C ASP A 26 10.42 -6.90 1.93
N ALA A 27 11.51 -7.37 2.54
CA ALA A 27 12.56 -8.09 1.82
C ALA A 27 12.02 -9.37 1.14
N ALA A 28 11.26 -10.19 1.87
CA ALA A 28 10.72 -11.44 1.34
C ALA A 28 9.74 -11.24 0.17
N LEU A 29 8.93 -10.18 0.22
CA LEU A 29 8.00 -9.85 -0.86
C LEU A 29 8.74 -9.28 -2.09
N ARG A 30 9.78 -8.45 -1.91
CA ARG A 30 10.59 -7.91 -3.01
C ARG A 30 11.31 -8.99 -3.82
N ASP A 31 11.65 -10.11 -3.19
CA ASP A 31 12.29 -11.25 -3.88
C ASP A 31 11.33 -12.02 -4.81
N HIS A 32 10.02 -11.79 -4.71
CA HIS A 32 9.04 -12.53 -5.50
C HIS A 32 8.77 -11.83 -6.86
N PRO A 33 8.95 -12.51 -8.01
CA PRO A 33 8.89 -11.88 -9.33
C PRO A 33 7.50 -11.35 -9.72
N GLU A 34 6.44 -11.85 -9.08
CA GLU A 34 5.06 -11.40 -9.32
C GLU A 34 4.57 -10.34 -8.30
N VAL A 35 5.43 -9.85 -7.40
CA VAL A 35 5.09 -8.82 -6.42
C VAL A 35 5.76 -7.50 -6.78
N TYR A 36 4.99 -6.42 -6.73
CA TYR A 36 5.49 -5.06 -6.84
C TYR A 36 5.32 -4.31 -5.52
N LEU A 37 6.41 -3.74 -5.04
CA LEU A 37 6.45 -2.78 -3.93
C LEU A 37 7.21 -1.53 -4.39
N PRO A 38 6.73 -0.31 -4.12
CA PRO A 38 7.47 0.92 -4.40
C PRO A 38 8.88 0.92 -3.77
N GLU A 39 9.80 1.70 -4.32
CA GLU A 39 11.19 1.82 -3.82
C GLU A 39 11.20 2.25 -2.34
N ASP A 40 10.51 3.35 -2.03
CA ASP A 40 10.27 3.73 -0.65
C ASP A 40 9.26 2.78 0.00
N LYS A 41 9.68 2.09 1.07
CA LYS A 41 8.81 1.14 1.77
C LYS A 41 7.49 1.75 2.30
N GLN A 42 7.53 2.99 2.77
CA GLN A 42 6.40 3.66 3.43
C GLN A 42 6.15 5.02 2.81
N SER A 43 4.93 5.26 2.35
CA SER A 43 4.48 6.56 1.83
C SER A 43 4.09 7.52 2.94
N TYR A 44 3.66 7.00 4.08
CA TYR A 44 3.00 7.78 5.14
C TYR A 44 1.79 8.58 4.62
N PHE A 45 1.08 8.06 3.62
CA PHE A 45 -0.02 8.78 2.98
C PHE A 45 -1.21 8.95 3.94
N PHE A 46 -1.75 7.85 4.47
CA PHE A 46 -2.94 7.93 5.33
C PHE A 46 -2.70 8.49 6.73
N ASP A 47 -1.44 8.66 7.18
CA ASP A 47 -1.10 9.26 8.47
C ASP A 47 -0.55 10.70 8.37
N ARG A 48 0.26 11.04 7.36
CA ARG A 48 0.99 12.34 7.31
C ARG A 48 0.79 13.16 6.04
N HIS A 49 0.34 12.54 4.95
CA HIS A 49 0.35 13.17 3.63
C HIS A 49 -1.01 13.07 2.92
N TYR A 50 -2.09 12.87 3.67
CA TYR A 50 -3.42 12.63 3.12
C TYR A 50 -3.94 13.83 2.31
N GLU A 51 -3.51 15.04 2.69
CA GLU A 51 -3.82 16.30 2.01
C GLU A 51 -3.27 16.38 0.58
N ARG A 52 -2.29 15.53 0.22
CA ARG A 52 -1.72 15.49 -1.14
C ARG A 52 -2.64 14.83 -2.17
N GLY A 53 -3.73 14.19 -1.72
CA GLY A 53 -4.70 13.53 -2.58
C GLY A 53 -4.30 12.11 -2.99
N ILE A 54 -5.30 11.32 -3.39
CA ILE A 54 -5.11 9.90 -3.71
C ILE A 54 -4.25 9.69 -4.96
N ASP A 55 -4.31 10.59 -5.93
CA ASP A 55 -3.50 10.49 -7.15
C ASP A 55 -2.00 10.55 -6.83
N TRP A 56 -1.60 11.46 -5.93
CA TRP A 56 -0.22 11.55 -5.44
C TRP A 56 0.27 10.23 -4.81
N TYR A 57 -0.63 9.54 -4.09
CA TYR A 57 -0.33 8.24 -3.53
C TYR A 57 -0.17 7.15 -4.60
N LEU A 58 -1.03 7.17 -5.62
CA LEU A 58 -1.09 6.17 -6.67
C LEU A 58 0.06 6.25 -7.68
N GLU A 59 0.66 7.43 -7.90
CA GLU A 59 1.85 7.64 -8.74
C GLU A 59 3.02 6.70 -8.35
N ARG A 60 3.07 6.27 -7.09
CA ARG A 60 4.09 5.34 -6.57
C ARG A 60 4.02 3.95 -7.21
N PHE A 61 2.95 3.65 -7.94
CA PHE A 61 2.70 2.37 -8.59
C PHE A 61 2.75 2.46 -10.12
N ASP A 62 3.24 3.56 -10.70
CA ASP A 62 3.31 3.75 -12.16
C ASP A 62 4.28 2.77 -12.85
N ALA A 63 5.25 2.21 -12.13
CA ALA A 63 6.21 1.25 -12.67
C ALA A 63 5.72 -0.22 -12.65
N VAL A 64 4.45 -0.46 -12.32
CA VAL A 64 3.86 -1.80 -12.33
C VAL A 64 3.83 -2.37 -13.76
N GLY A 65 4.67 -3.37 -14.01
CA GLY A 65 4.66 -4.15 -15.24
C GLY A 65 3.62 -5.31 -15.26
N PRO A 66 3.36 -5.90 -16.44
CA PRO A 66 2.35 -6.95 -16.63
C PRO A 66 2.60 -8.27 -15.90
N GLY A 67 3.82 -8.49 -15.38
CA GLY A 67 4.17 -9.68 -14.59
C GLY A 67 3.79 -9.58 -13.11
N HIS A 68 3.46 -8.38 -12.61
CA HIS A 68 3.11 -8.20 -11.21
C HIS A 68 1.63 -8.50 -10.99
N ARG A 69 1.35 -9.54 -10.18
CA ARG A 69 -0.01 -9.92 -9.79
C ARG A 69 -0.41 -9.33 -8.44
N ALA A 70 0.56 -9.03 -7.59
CA ALA A 70 0.34 -8.46 -6.28
C ALA A 70 1.09 -7.13 -6.21
N VAL A 71 0.35 -6.05 -6.02
CA VAL A 71 0.89 -4.68 -5.97
C VAL A 71 0.48 -4.10 -4.63
N GLY A 72 1.43 -3.63 -3.83
CA GLY A 72 1.06 -3.23 -2.48
C GLY A 72 2.03 -2.29 -1.79
N GLU A 73 1.65 -1.93 -0.57
CA GLU A 73 2.46 -1.15 0.34
C GLU A 73 2.56 -1.84 1.70
N ILE A 74 3.72 -1.69 2.34
CA ILE A 74 3.96 -2.12 3.71
C ILE A 74 4.04 -0.89 4.60
N ALA A 75 2.90 -0.50 5.16
CA ALA A 75 2.74 0.70 5.97
C ALA A 75 2.55 0.35 7.44
N THR A 76 3.53 0.69 8.29
CA THR A 76 3.48 0.28 9.70
C THR A 76 2.46 1.03 10.55
N GLY A 77 1.97 2.17 10.06
CA GLY A 77 1.04 3.06 10.77
C GLY A 77 -0.42 2.94 10.33
N TYR A 78 -0.75 2.12 9.33
CA TYR A 78 -2.13 2.08 8.81
C TYR A 78 -3.10 1.31 9.72
N CYS A 79 -2.58 0.55 10.69
CA CYS A 79 -3.37 -0.07 11.74
C CYS A 79 -3.70 0.87 12.92
N LEU A 80 -3.23 2.13 12.90
CA LEU A 80 -3.55 3.12 13.93
C LEU A 80 -5.03 3.50 13.88
N VAL A 81 -5.63 3.72 15.05
CA VAL A 81 -7.09 3.93 15.20
C VAL A 81 -7.58 5.18 14.47
N ASP A 82 -6.78 6.22 14.44
CA ASP A 82 -7.03 7.47 13.73
C ASP A 82 -6.82 7.38 12.21
N VAL A 83 -6.11 6.34 11.75
CA VAL A 83 -5.75 6.14 10.34
C VAL A 83 -6.67 5.12 9.66
N VAL A 84 -7.05 4.04 10.35
CA VAL A 84 -7.78 2.89 9.75
C VAL A 84 -9.10 3.29 9.09
N ALA A 85 -9.84 4.23 9.69
CA ALA A 85 -11.09 4.72 9.13
C ALA A 85 -10.89 5.49 7.82
N THR A 86 -9.74 6.14 7.64
CA THR A 86 -9.40 6.84 6.40
C THR A 86 -8.97 5.85 5.33
N VAL A 87 -8.16 4.84 5.68
CA VAL A 87 -7.77 3.75 4.77
C VAL A 87 -9.01 3.05 4.21
N ALA A 88 -9.96 2.69 5.07
CA ALA A 88 -11.20 1.98 4.69
C ALA A 88 -12.12 2.78 3.74
N LYS A 89 -11.98 4.11 3.65
CA LYS A 89 -12.72 4.92 2.66
C LYS A 89 -12.24 4.70 1.24
N HIS A 90 -10.98 4.30 1.07
CA HIS A 90 -10.34 4.10 -0.24
C HIS A 90 -10.21 2.61 -0.59
N PHE A 91 -10.04 1.75 0.42
CA PHE A 91 -9.84 0.31 0.26
C PHE A 91 -10.77 -0.47 1.23
N PRO A 92 -12.06 -0.63 0.88
CA PRO A 92 -13.06 -1.30 1.74
C PRO A 92 -12.94 -2.83 1.77
#